data_AF-A0A3M1JKG2-F1
#
_entry.id   AF-A0A3M1JKG2-F1
#
_cell.length_a   1.000
_cell.length_b   1.000
_cell.length_c   1.000
_cell.angle_alpha   90.00
_cell.angle_beta   90.00
_cell.angle_gamma   90.00
#
_symmetry.space_group_name_H-M   'P 1'
#
loop_
_entity.id
_entity.type
_entity.pdbx_description
1 polymer ?
#
loop_
_entity_poly.entity_id
_entity_poly.type
_entity_poly.pdbx_seq_one_letter_code
_entity_poly.pdbx_strand_id
1 'polypeptide(L)'
;KHGSLTAEIIARLCQESGRAVMEHMKREGKFRMKISGQEVDILPDEVVLERHAPEGWVLSEFPHGVVYLKTVLNKELESEGFARELMRRVQQLRKKAGLQKLDRIHLKLEVSPELKSMLELHEETIREKVGADSIEYASVEGMPFTSESKIKDEKVRMGLEKI
;
A
#
# COMPACT_ATOMS: atom_id res chain seq x y z
N LYS A 1 26.47 31.72 -16.02
CA LYS A 1 25.75 32.94 -16.45
C LYS A 1 25.39 33.86 -15.29
N HIS A 2 24.93 33.32 -14.15
CA HIS A 2 24.38 34.13 -13.06
C HIS A 2 25.29 34.31 -11.82
N GLY A 3 26.50 33.73 -11.83
CA GLY A 3 27.60 34.05 -10.89
C GLY A 3 27.17 34.17 -9.43
N SER A 4 27.37 35.36 -8.85
CA SER A 4 27.03 35.70 -7.45
C SER A 4 25.54 35.72 -7.13
N LEU A 5 24.65 35.84 -8.13
CA LEU A 5 23.19 35.91 -7.94
C LEU A 5 22.51 34.53 -7.91
N THR A 6 23.25 33.46 -8.21
CA THR A 6 22.70 32.10 -8.35
C THR A 6 21.91 31.64 -7.12
N ALA A 7 22.44 31.88 -5.92
CA ALA A 7 21.77 31.47 -4.68
C ALA A 7 20.46 32.24 -4.44
N GLU A 8 20.44 33.54 -4.73
CA GLU A 8 19.24 34.38 -4.60
C GLU A 8 18.17 34.01 -5.65
N ILE A 9 18.59 33.69 -6.87
CA ILE A 9 17.71 33.21 -7.95
C ILE A 9 17.03 31.91 -7.52
N ILE A 10 17.79 30.93 -6.99
CA ILE A 10 17.24 29.67 -6.51
C ILE A 10 16.23 29.94 -5.38
N ALA A 11 16.61 30.75 -4.38
CA ALA A 11 15.74 31.08 -3.27
C ALA A 11 14.43 31.73 -3.73
N ARG A 12 14.49 32.63 -4.73
CA ARG A 12 13.30 33.27 -5.30
C ARG A 12 12.44 32.28 -6.08
N LEU A 13 13.04 31.43 -6.92
CA LEU A 13 12.32 30.41 -7.68
C LEU A 13 11.59 29.42 -6.76
N CYS A 14 12.17 29.06 -5.61
CA CYS A 14 11.52 28.21 -4.61
C CYS A 14 10.29 28.84 -3.95
N GLN A 15 10.11 30.16 -4.04
CA GLN A 15 8.92 30.86 -3.53
C GLN A 15 7.79 30.94 -4.57
N GLU A 16 8.09 30.67 -5.84
CA GLU A 16 7.12 30.69 -6.93
C GLU A 16 6.51 29.29 -7.13
N SER A 17 5.32 29.23 -7.72
CA SER A 17 4.78 27.94 -8.15
C SER A 17 5.59 27.44 -9.35
N GLY A 18 6.31 26.33 -9.19
CA GLY A 18 7.10 25.73 -10.28
C GLY A 18 6.28 25.47 -11.55
N ARG A 19 4.98 25.16 -11.41
CA ARG A 19 4.06 25.03 -12.54
C ARG A 19 3.84 26.37 -13.25
N ALA A 20 3.55 27.44 -12.50
CA ALA A 20 3.31 28.76 -13.07
C ALA A 20 4.57 29.30 -13.77
N VAL A 21 5.76 29.09 -13.18
CA VAL A 21 7.05 29.44 -13.79
C VAL A 21 7.23 28.71 -15.13
N MET A 22 7.01 27.39 -15.17
CA MET A 22 7.13 26.61 -16.40
C MET A 22 6.09 26.98 -17.46
N GLU A 23 4.84 27.24 -17.07
CA GLU A 23 3.79 27.71 -18.00
C GLU A 23 4.13 29.08 -18.59
N HIS A 24 4.67 29.98 -17.78
CA HIS A 24 5.15 31.29 -18.24
C HIS A 24 6.35 31.15 -19.20
N MET A 25 7.35 30.33 -18.83
CA MET A 25 8.51 30.04 -19.70
C MET A 25 8.11 29.41 -21.03
N LYS A 26 7.12 28.51 -21.05
CA LYS A 26 6.60 27.92 -22.30
C LYS A 26 5.93 28.95 -23.21
N ARG A 27 5.31 29.98 -22.64
CA ARG A 27 4.62 31.02 -23.39
C ARG A 27 5.55 32.12 -23.88
N GLU A 28 6.47 32.57 -23.03
CA GLU A 28 7.28 33.78 -23.26
C GLU A 28 8.76 33.48 -23.54
N GLY A 29 9.16 32.19 -23.48
CA GLY A 29 10.52 31.73 -23.74
C GLY A 29 11.51 32.00 -22.61
N LYS A 30 11.08 32.68 -21.54
CA LYS A 30 11.89 33.05 -20.38
C LYS A 30 11.02 33.39 -19.18
N PHE A 31 11.63 33.47 -18.01
CA PHE A 31 11.01 33.99 -16.79
C PHE A 31 11.85 35.13 -16.24
N ARG A 32 11.26 36.32 -16.16
CA ARG A 32 11.95 37.53 -15.68
C ARG A 32 11.67 37.76 -14.20
N MET A 33 12.72 37.98 -13.43
CA MET A 33 12.61 38.31 -12.01
C MET A 33 13.56 39.44 -11.61
N LYS A 34 13.23 40.15 -10.53
CA LYS A 34 14.09 41.19 -9.95
C LYS A 34 14.83 40.63 -8.74
N ILE A 35 16.15 40.55 -8.82
CA ILE A 35 17.05 40.04 -7.77
C ILE A 35 18.04 41.15 -7.42
N SER A 36 18.14 41.54 -6.15
CA SER A 36 19.09 42.58 -5.70
C SER A 36 19.08 43.87 -6.55
N GLY A 37 17.89 44.28 -7.01
CA GLY A 37 17.69 45.48 -7.82
C GLY A 37 17.90 45.31 -9.34
N GLN A 38 18.43 44.17 -9.79
CA GLN A 38 18.70 43.86 -11.20
C GLN A 38 17.60 42.97 -11.78
N GLU A 39 17.24 43.19 -13.06
CA GLU A 39 16.39 42.25 -13.81
C GLU A 39 17.23 41.09 -14.33
N VAL A 40 16.79 39.87 -14.05
CA VAL A 40 17.42 38.64 -14.49
C VAL A 40 16.41 37.83 -15.30
N ASP A 41 16.80 37.44 -16.51
CA ASP A 41 16.04 36.53 -17.36
C ASP A 41 16.57 35.10 -17.15
N ILE A 42 15.68 34.20 -16.72
CA ILE A 42 15.96 32.76 -16.59
C ILE A 42 15.39 32.05 -17.81
N LEU A 43 16.23 31.22 -18.44
CA LEU A 43 15.85 30.47 -19.65
C LEU A 43 15.36 29.04 -19.30
N PRO A 44 14.56 28.40 -20.17
CA PRO A 44 14.03 27.06 -19.93
C PRO A 44 15.10 25.98 -19.76
N ASP A 45 16.25 26.14 -20.42
CA ASP A 45 17.40 25.24 -20.32
C ASP A 45 18.23 25.45 -19.04
N GLU A 46 17.96 26.52 -18.29
CA GLU A 46 18.61 26.81 -17.01
C GLU A 46 17.84 26.24 -15.81
N VAL A 47 16.67 25.63 -16.02
CA VAL A 47 15.80 25.11 -14.95
C VAL A 47 15.34 23.68 -15.25
N VAL A 48 15.51 22.81 -14.26
CA VAL A 48 14.90 21.47 -14.25
C VAL A 48 13.84 21.44 -13.15
N LEU A 49 12.61 21.10 -13.53
CA LEU A 49 11.54 20.86 -12.56
C LEU A 49 11.57 19.39 -12.15
N GLU A 50 12.01 19.13 -10.92
CA GLU A 50 11.89 17.82 -10.30
C GLU A 50 10.71 17.81 -9.34
N ARG A 51 9.95 16.71 -9.34
CA ARG A 51 8.90 16.45 -8.35
C ARG A 51 9.33 15.29 -7.49
N HIS A 52 9.30 15.49 -6.19
CA HIS A 52 9.57 14.43 -5.23
C HIS A 52 8.26 14.00 -4.57
N ALA A 53 8.11 12.68 -4.42
CA ALA A 53 7.08 12.14 -3.56
C ALA A 53 7.42 12.43 -2.09
N PRO A 54 6.43 12.68 -1.22
CA PRO A 54 6.65 12.64 0.22
C PRO A 54 7.21 11.28 0.65
N GLU A 55 7.86 11.25 1.81
CA GLU A 55 8.38 10.00 2.37
C GLU A 55 7.30 8.92 2.49
N GLY A 56 7.60 7.70 2.05
CA GLY A 56 6.65 6.58 2.07
C GLY A 56 5.61 6.60 0.94
N TRP A 57 5.76 7.50 -0.04
CA TRP A 57 4.96 7.54 -1.25
C TRP A 57 5.82 7.31 -2.49
N VAL A 58 5.24 6.66 -3.49
CA VAL A 58 5.80 6.56 -4.83
C VAL A 58 4.96 7.44 -5.74
N LEU A 59 5.64 8.27 -6.53
CA LEU A 59 5.05 9.14 -7.54
C LEU A 59 5.25 8.51 -8.92
N SER A 60 4.19 8.45 -9.70
CA SER A 60 4.23 8.06 -11.10
C SER A 60 3.43 9.04 -11.94
N GLU A 61 4.04 9.56 -13.01
CA GLU A 61 3.39 10.47 -13.94
C GLU A 61 2.93 9.74 -15.20
N PHE A 62 1.78 10.15 -15.72
CA PHE A 62 1.22 9.66 -16.97
C PHE A 62 0.57 10.83 -17.73
N PRO A 63 0.27 10.70 -19.03
CA PRO A 63 -0.17 11.85 -19.85
C PRO A 63 -1.38 12.63 -19.33
N HIS A 64 -2.19 12.02 -18.47
CA HIS A 64 -3.42 12.63 -17.93
C HIS A 64 -3.33 13.00 -16.45
N GLY A 65 -2.18 12.81 -15.78
CA GLY A 65 -2.05 13.19 -14.38
C GLY A 65 -0.87 12.56 -13.65
N VAL A 66 -0.97 12.60 -12.33
CA VAL A 66 0.04 12.06 -11.41
C VAL A 66 -0.66 11.13 -10.42
N VAL A 67 -0.12 9.93 -10.22
CA VAL A 67 -0.56 8.98 -9.20
C VAL A 67 0.43 8.98 -8.05
N TYR A 68 -0.11 9.05 -6.84
CA TYR A 68 0.62 8.88 -5.59
C TYR A 68 0.18 7.57 -4.94
N LEU A 69 1.12 6.64 -4.74
CA LEU A 69 0.86 5.38 -4.05
C LEU A 69 1.59 5.36 -2.71
N LYS A 70 0.85 5.23 -1.61
CA LYS A 70 1.44 5.01 -0.29
C LYS A 70 1.95 3.57 -0.20
N THR A 71 3.26 3.41 -0.01
CA THR A 71 3.91 2.08 0.03
C THR A 71 4.21 1.60 1.45
N VAL A 72 3.99 2.46 2.45
CA VAL A 72 4.14 2.09 3.86
C VAL A 72 2.94 1.26 4.30
N LEU A 73 3.14 -0.05 4.44
CA LEU A 73 2.24 -0.94 5.15
C LEU A 73 2.28 -0.58 6.64
N ASN A 74 1.12 -0.29 7.22
CA ASN A 74 0.96 -0.26 8.68
C ASN A 74 0.50 -1.65 9.16
N LYS A 75 0.64 -1.90 10.48
CA LYS A 75 0.27 -3.19 11.09
C LYS A 75 -1.20 -3.57 10.86
N GLU A 76 -2.09 -2.59 10.77
CA GLU A 76 -3.51 -2.78 10.52
C GLU A 76 -3.76 -3.33 9.10
N LEU A 77 -3.24 -2.68 8.07
CA LEU A 77 -3.35 -3.13 6.68
C LEU A 77 -2.70 -4.51 6.47
N GLU A 78 -1.61 -4.77 7.18
CA GLU A 78 -0.97 -6.08 7.17
C GLU A 78 -1.89 -7.16 7.77
N SER A 79 -2.46 -6.91 8.94
CA SER A 79 -3.37 -7.85 9.61
C SER A 79 -4.61 -8.15 8.76
N GLU A 80 -5.18 -7.13 8.12
CA GLU A 80 -6.33 -7.27 7.23
C GLU A 80 -5.98 -8.08 5.97
N GLY A 81 -4.79 -7.85 5.41
CA GLY A 81 -4.27 -8.64 4.29
C GLY A 81 -4.11 -10.11 4.62
N PHE A 82 -3.58 -10.43 5.81
CA PHE A 82 -3.48 -11.80 6.30
C PHE A 82 -4.85 -12.45 6.48
N ALA A 83 -5.80 -11.75 7.11
CA ALA A 83 -7.16 -12.24 7.30
C ALA A 83 -7.85 -12.52 5.95
N ARG A 84 -7.72 -11.62 4.96
CA ARG A 84 -8.26 -11.80 3.60
C ARG A 84 -7.71 -13.04 2.92
N GLU A 85 -6.40 -13.22 2.97
CA GLU A 85 -5.76 -14.38 2.35
C GLU A 85 -6.15 -15.68 3.08
N LEU A 86 -6.23 -15.67 4.41
CA LEU A 86 -6.72 -16.81 5.19
C LEU A 86 -8.14 -17.21 4.77
N MET A 87 -9.07 -16.25 4.73
CA MET A 87 -10.46 -16.51 4.31
C MET A 87 -10.51 -17.17 2.93
N ARG A 88 -9.69 -16.69 2.00
CA ARG A 88 -9.57 -17.27 0.66
C ARG A 88 -9.11 -18.73 0.70
N ARG A 89 -8.11 -19.05 1.54
CA ARG A 89 -7.58 -20.42 1.68
C ARG A 89 -8.57 -21.36 2.36
N VAL A 90 -9.25 -20.91 3.41
CA VAL A 90 -10.31 -21.69 4.07
C VAL A 90 -11.43 -21.99 3.07
N GLN A 91 -11.84 -21.01 2.26
CA GLN A 91 -12.85 -21.23 1.22
C GLN A 91 -12.39 -22.23 0.14
N GLN A 92 -11.10 -22.24 -0.21
CA GLN A 92 -10.55 -23.27 -1.08
C GLN A 92 -10.58 -24.66 -0.44
N LEU A 93 -10.24 -24.77 0.85
CA LEU A 93 -10.32 -26.02 1.60
C LEU A 93 -11.76 -26.54 1.69
N ARG A 94 -12.73 -25.65 1.93
CA ARG A 94 -14.16 -25.99 1.93
C ARG A 94 -14.59 -26.62 0.60
N LYS A 95 -14.21 -26.00 -0.52
CA LYS A 95 -14.51 -26.53 -1.86
C LYS A 95 -13.88 -27.91 -2.07
N LYS A 96 -12.63 -28.12 -1.64
CA LYS A 96 -11.95 -29.43 -1.73
C LYS A 96 -12.62 -30.49 -0.87
N ALA A 97 -13.15 -30.11 0.28
CA ALA A 97 -13.90 -30.97 1.18
C ALA A 97 -15.35 -31.24 0.72
N GLY A 98 -15.78 -30.68 -0.41
CA GLY A 98 -17.15 -30.86 -0.93
C GLY A 98 -18.22 -30.11 -0.13
N LEU A 99 -17.85 -29.16 0.73
CA LEU A 99 -18.77 -28.37 1.54
C LEU A 99 -19.57 -27.38 0.69
N GLN A 100 -20.85 -27.24 1.00
CA GLN A 100 -21.73 -26.26 0.39
C GLN A 100 -21.62 -24.89 1.09
N LYS A 101 -22.21 -23.86 0.47
CA LYS A 101 -22.13 -22.47 0.97
C LYS A 101 -22.79 -22.30 2.34
N LEU A 102 -23.86 -23.05 2.62
CA LEU A 102 -24.64 -22.95 3.87
C LEU A 102 -24.07 -23.82 5.00
N ASP A 103 -23.14 -24.73 4.69
CA ASP A 103 -22.57 -25.62 5.70
C ASP A 103 -21.79 -24.83 6.75
N ARG A 104 -22.00 -25.15 8.02
CA ARG A 104 -21.23 -24.56 9.12
C ARG A 104 -20.02 -25.44 9.42
N ILE A 105 -18.93 -24.82 9.87
CA ILE A 105 -17.69 -25.53 10.20
C ILE A 105 -17.15 -25.13 11.58
N HIS A 106 -16.43 -26.05 12.20
CA HIS A 106 -15.40 -25.73 13.18
C HIS A 106 -14.07 -25.55 12.47
N LEU A 107 -13.38 -24.43 12.72
CA LEU A 107 -12.10 -24.10 12.10
C LEU A 107 -10.98 -24.15 13.15
N LYS A 108 -9.93 -24.93 12.88
CA LYS A 108 -8.68 -24.92 13.65
C LYS A 108 -7.56 -24.27 12.84
N LEU A 109 -6.78 -23.42 13.48
CA LEU A 109 -5.64 -22.72 12.90
C LEU A 109 -4.37 -22.98 13.73
N GLU A 110 -3.38 -23.59 13.11
CA GLU A 110 -2.05 -23.76 13.67
C GLU A 110 -1.12 -22.74 12.99
N VAL A 111 -0.80 -21.68 13.74
CA VAL A 111 -0.09 -20.48 13.28
C VAL A 111 0.86 -19.98 14.36
N SER A 112 1.81 -19.12 13.97
CA SER A 112 2.71 -18.43 14.91
C SER A 112 1.92 -17.49 15.86
N PRO A 113 2.44 -17.19 17.07
CA PRO A 113 1.77 -16.28 18.01
C PRO A 113 1.53 -14.88 17.46
N GLU A 114 2.44 -14.40 16.62
CA GLU A 114 2.30 -13.11 15.93
C GLU A 114 1.11 -13.12 14.97
N LEU A 115 1.03 -14.14 14.11
CA LEU A 115 -0.07 -14.26 13.17
C LEU A 115 -1.41 -14.51 13.89
N LYS A 116 -1.41 -15.27 14.98
CA LYS A 116 -2.60 -15.42 15.85
C LYS A 116 -3.12 -14.05 16.29
N SER A 117 -2.24 -13.21 16.85
CA SER A 117 -2.62 -11.88 17.34
C SER A 117 -3.18 -10.99 16.24
N MET A 118 -2.66 -11.10 15.01
CA MET A 118 -3.19 -10.38 13.84
C MET A 118 -4.57 -10.89 13.40
N LEU A 119 -4.80 -12.21 13.43
CA LEU A 119 -6.05 -12.83 13.00
C LEU A 119 -7.18 -12.63 14.01
N GLU A 120 -6.87 -12.62 15.31
CA GLU A 120 -7.83 -12.35 16.39
C GLU A 120 -8.51 -10.98 16.21
N LEU A 121 -7.80 -9.97 15.68
CA LEU A 121 -8.39 -8.65 15.35
C LEU A 121 -9.50 -8.71 14.30
N HIS A 122 -9.53 -9.76 13.47
CA HIS A 122 -10.48 -9.94 12.36
C HIS A 122 -11.34 -11.18 12.52
N GLU A 123 -11.38 -11.79 13.71
CA GLU A 123 -11.97 -13.10 13.94
C GLU A 123 -13.45 -13.18 13.54
N GLU A 124 -14.23 -12.16 13.92
CA GLU A 124 -15.65 -12.06 13.57
C GLU A 124 -15.85 -12.05 12.04
N THR A 125 -15.09 -11.20 11.34
CA THR A 125 -15.13 -11.11 9.88
C THR A 125 -14.75 -12.46 9.23
N ILE A 126 -13.72 -13.13 9.75
CA ILE A 126 -13.29 -14.44 9.25
C ILE A 126 -14.42 -15.45 9.44
N ARG A 127 -15.01 -15.55 10.64
CA ARG A 127 -16.09 -16.48 10.96
C ARG A 127 -17.29 -16.31 10.03
N GLU A 128 -17.74 -15.07 9.85
CA GLU A 128 -18.86 -14.76 8.96
C GLU A 128 -18.58 -15.15 7.52
N LYS A 129 -17.42 -14.75 6.99
CA LYS A 129 -17.08 -14.95 5.57
C LYS A 129 -16.77 -16.40 5.23
N VAL A 130 -16.32 -17.21 6.17
CA VAL A 130 -16.00 -18.63 5.95
C VAL A 130 -17.07 -19.58 6.49
N GLY A 131 -18.12 -19.06 7.13
CA GLY A 131 -19.19 -19.86 7.70
C GLY A 131 -18.74 -20.72 8.88
N ALA A 132 -17.84 -20.19 9.72
CA ALA A 132 -17.32 -20.91 10.90
C ALA A 132 -18.11 -20.53 12.17
N ASP A 133 -18.56 -21.54 12.91
CA ASP A 133 -19.17 -21.34 14.23
C ASP A 133 -18.13 -21.07 15.30
N SER A 134 -16.91 -21.56 15.14
CA SER A 134 -15.78 -21.25 16.01
C SER A 134 -14.46 -21.26 15.27
N ILE A 135 -13.49 -20.49 15.78
CA ILE A 135 -12.09 -20.54 15.39
C ILE A 135 -11.29 -20.90 16.63
N GLU A 136 -10.47 -21.95 16.54
CA GLU A 136 -9.59 -22.38 17.61
C GLU A 136 -8.14 -22.36 17.13
N TYR A 137 -7.27 -21.73 17.92
CA TYR A 137 -5.83 -21.65 17.62
C TYR A 137 -5.09 -22.80 18.31
N ALA A 138 -4.99 -23.93 17.63
CA ALA A 138 -4.42 -25.17 18.14
C ALA A 138 -3.90 -26.06 16.99
N SER A 139 -3.25 -27.17 17.34
CA SER A 139 -2.85 -28.20 16.36
C SER A 139 -4.03 -28.65 15.52
N VAL A 140 -3.81 -28.80 14.21
CA VAL A 140 -4.84 -29.31 13.27
C VAL A 140 -4.87 -30.83 13.19
N GLU A 141 -4.09 -31.52 14.02
CA GLU A 141 -4.12 -32.99 14.10
C GLU A 141 -5.51 -33.52 14.49
N GLY A 142 -5.91 -34.62 13.86
CA GLY A 142 -7.23 -35.23 14.06
C GLY A 142 -8.38 -34.54 13.31
N MET A 143 -8.16 -33.40 12.65
CA MET A 143 -9.19 -32.75 11.85
C MET A 143 -9.45 -33.54 10.55
N PRO A 144 -10.72 -33.69 10.11
CA PRO A 144 -11.06 -34.52 8.95
C PRO A 144 -10.57 -33.93 7.64
N PHE A 145 -10.51 -32.60 7.53
CA PHE A 145 -9.95 -31.92 6.37
C PHE A 145 -8.88 -30.95 6.83
N THR A 146 -7.66 -31.13 6.34
CA THR A 146 -6.54 -30.25 6.63
C THR A 146 -5.90 -29.72 5.36
N SER A 147 -5.32 -28.53 5.44
CA SER A 147 -4.48 -27.97 4.40
C SER A 147 -3.37 -27.15 5.02
N GLU A 148 -2.18 -27.32 4.48
CA GLU A 148 -1.05 -26.46 4.76
C GLU A 148 -0.92 -25.42 3.64
N SER A 149 -0.56 -24.19 4.00
CA SER A 149 -0.32 -23.11 3.05
C SER A 149 0.67 -22.12 3.63
N LYS A 150 1.29 -21.35 2.73
CA LYS A 150 2.15 -20.23 3.09
C LYS A 150 1.38 -18.94 2.77
N ILE A 151 1.19 -18.07 3.75
CA ILE A 151 0.60 -16.74 3.57
C ILE A 151 1.73 -15.73 3.73
N LYS A 152 2.09 -15.05 2.63
CA LYS A 152 3.35 -14.31 2.52
C LYS A 152 4.54 -15.22 2.90
N ASP A 153 5.17 -14.97 4.03
CA ASP A 153 6.30 -15.74 4.57
C ASP A 153 5.97 -16.65 5.77
N GLU A 154 4.74 -16.57 6.28
CA GLU A 154 4.29 -17.32 7.45
C GLU A 154 3.64 -18.65 7.04
N LYS A 155 3.97 -19.70 7.80
CA LYS A 155 3.39 -21.03 7.63
C LYS A 155 2.05 -21.10 8.37
N VAL A 156 1.01 -21.55 7.68
CA VAL A 156 -0.35 -21.67 8.21
C VAL A 156 -0.89 -23.06 7.91
N ARG A 157 -1.27 -23.81 8.95
CA ARG A 157 -2.05 -25.05 8.78
C ARG A 157 -3.47 -24.78 9.24
N MET A 158 -4.43 -25.21 8.43
CA MET A 158 -5.85 -25.04 8.67
C MET A 158 -6.50 -26.41 8.69
N GLY A 159 -7.34 -26.65 9.69
CA GLY A 159 -8.19 -27.83 9.79
C GLY A 159 -9.65 -27.40 9.84
N LEU A 160 -10.53 -28.11 9.15
CA LEU A 160 -11.97 -27.88 9.26
C LEU A 160 -12.73 -29.18 9.46
N GLU A 161 -13.84 -29.07 10.17
CA GLU A 161 -14.81 -30.12 10.42
C GLU A 161 -16.21 -29.56 10.18
N LYS A 162 -17.06 -30.33 9.48
CA LYS A 162 -18.45 -29.95 9.25
C LYS A 162 -19.25 -30.18 10.54
N ILE A 163 -20.13 -29.24 10.85
CA ILE A 163 -21.12 -29.36 11.93
C ILE A 163 -22.37 -30.09 11.41
#